data_AF-F0QXD9-F1
#
_entry.id   AF-F0QXD9-F1
#
_cell.length_a   1.000
_cell.length_b   1.000
_cell.length_c   1.000
_cell.angle_alpha   90.00
_cell.angle_beta   90.00
_cell.angle_gamma   90.00
#
_symmetry.space_group_name_H-M   'P 1'
#
loop_
_entity.id
_entity.type
_entity.pdbx_description
1 polymer ?
#
loop_
_entity_poly.entity_id
_entity_poly.type
_entity_poly.pdbx_seq_one_letter_code
_entity_poly.pdbx_strand_id
1 'polypeptide(L)' 'MFVIPWVLYTLLPIYNTIQPELGGVPFFYWFQTLWLLISAILFVIGVLLLYPGKR' A
#
# COMPACT_ATOMS: atom_id res chain seq x y z
N MET A 1 -1.72 -1.14 18.27
CA MET A 1 -1.70 -0.30 17.04
C MET A 1 -0.29 0.23 16.71
N PHE A 2 0.53 0.66 17.68
CA PHE A 2 1.90 1.18 17.42
C PHE A 2 2.95 0.14 17.01
N VAL A 3 2.73 -1.14 17.28
CA VAL A 3 3.72 -2.21 17.00
C VAL A 3 3.79 -2.55 15.50
N ILE A 4 2.66 -2.41 14.80
CA ILE A 4 2.52 -2.76 13.38
C ILE A 4 3.42 -1.90 12.48
N PRO A 5 3.41 -0.55 12.57
CA PRO A 5 4.34 0.25 11.77
C PRO A 5 5.79 -0.07 12.11
N TRP A 6 6.12 -0.34 13.38
CA TRP A 6 7.49 -0.67 13.79
C TRP A 6 8.02 -1.94 13.12
N VAL A 7 7.21 -3.01 13.07
CA VAL A 7 7.57 -4.26 12.37
C VAL A 7 7.71 -4.06 10.87
N LEU A 8 6.83 -3.28 10.24
CA LEU A 8 6.95 -2.95 8.81
C LEU A 8 8.21 -2.13 8.50
N TYR A 9 8.62 -1.23 9.40
CA TYR A 9 9.87 -0.50 9.29
C TYR A 9 11.09 -1.44 9.39
N THR A 10 11.04 -2.54 10.14
CA THR A 10 12.17 -3.49 10.15
C THR A 10 12.34 -4.28 8.85
N LEU A 11 11.29 -4.38 8.04
CA LEU A 11 11.32 -5.02 6.72
C LEU A 11 11.77 -4.07 5.59
N LEU A 12 11.98 -2.77 5.89
CA LEU A 12 12.49 -1.78 4.93
C LEU A 12 13.66 -2.27 4.07
N PRO A 13 14.71 -2.95 4.60
CA PRO A 13 15.85 -3.33 3.78
C PRO A 13 15.51 -4.31 2.66
N ILE A 14 14.40 -5.04 2.78
CA ILE A 14 13.97 -6.05 1.80
C ILE A 14 13.39 -5.37 0.54
N TYR A 15 12.83 -4.17 0.69
CA TYR A 15 12.18 -3.43 -0.40
C TYR A 15 12.81 -2.05 -0.65
N ASN A 16 13.82 -1.66 0.12
CA ASN A 16 14.63 -0.46 -0.11
C ASN A 16 15.67 -0.71 -1.20
N THR A 17 15.22 -1.27 -2.31
CA THR A 17 15.99 -1.39 -3.53
C THR A 17 15.72 -0.18 -4.40
N ILE A 18 16.77 0.32 -5.05
CA ILE A 18 16.64 1.44 -5.97
C ILE A 18 15.95 0.97 -7.26
N GLN A 19 16.26 -0.26 -7.69
CA GLN A 19 15.75 -0.85 -8.91
C GLN A 19 14.74 -1.96 -8.61
N PRO A 20 13.69 -2.13 -9.44
CA PRO A 20 13.42 -1.39 -10.68
C PRO A 20 12.87 0.04 -10.46
N GLU A 21 13.37 0.99 -11.25
CA GLU A 21 12.88 2.36 -11.29
C GLU A 21 11.76 2.51 -12.31
N LEU A 22 10.70 3.24 -11.96
CA LEU A 22 9.58 3.55 -12.85
C LEU A 22 9.60 5.04 -13.16
N GLY A 23 9.99 5.42 -14.39
CA GLY A 23 10.05 6.83 -14.80
C GLY A 23 11.00 7.69 -13.95
N GLY A 24 12.08 7.10 -13.41
CA GLY A 24 13.02 7.77 -12.50
C GLY A 24 12.60 7.76 -11.03
N VAL A 25 11.49 7.08 -10.68
CA VAL A 25 11.07 6.85 -9.30
C VAL A 25 11.60 5.50 -8.81
N PRO A 26 12.36 5.44 -7.69
CA PRO A 26 12.85 4.18 -7.11
C PRO A 26 11.74 3.21 -6.68
N PHE A 27 12.06 1.91 -6.68
CA PHE A 27 11.14 0.83 -6.31
C PHE A 27 10.34 1.10 -5.03
N PHE A 28 11.03 1.50 -3.98
CA PHE A 28 10.43 1.80 -2.68
C PHE A 28 9.22 2.74 -2.76
N TYR A 29 9.34 3.84 -3.49
CA TYR A 29 8.31 4.89 -3.53
C TYR A 29 7.10 4.50 -4.37
N TRP A 30 7.32 3.96 -5.56
CA TRP A 30 6.19 3.57 -6.41
C TRP A 30 5.49 2.32 -5.86
N PHE A 31 6.22 1.42 -5.20
CA PHE A 31 5.63 0.26 -4.55
C PHE A 31 4.71 0.66 -3.38
N GLN A 32 5.13 1.62 -2.55
CA GLN A 32 4.26 2.22 -1.52
C GLN A 32 3.00 2.85 -2.12
N THR A 33 3.15 3.53 -3.26
CA THR A 33 2.03 4.19 -3.96
C THR A 33 1.03 3.18 -4.52
N LEU A 34 1.51 2.05 -5.08
CA LEU A 34 0.64 0.93 -5.46
C LEU A 34 -0.10 0.34 -4.26
N TRP A 35 0.57 0.18 -3.13
CA TRP A 35 -0.08 -0.31 -1.91
C TRP A 35 -1.18 0.65 -1.41
N LEU A 36 -0.96 1.96 -1.52
CA LEU A 36 -2.00 2.95 -1.22
C LEU A 36 -3.22 2.77 -2.13
N LEU A 37 -2.99 2.61 -3.43
CA LEU A 37 -4.07 2.41 -4.42
C LEU A 37 -4.84 1.11 -4.16
N ILE A 38 -4.14 0.00 -3.90
CA ILE A 38 -4.76 -1.29 -3.56
C ILE A 38 -5.63 -1.14 -2.30
N SER A 39 -5.12 -0.45 -1.27
CA SER A 39 -5.87 -0.22 -0.02
C SER A 39 -7.15 0.59 -0.27
N ALA A 40 -7.08 1.61 -1.12
CA ALA A 40 -8.26 2.39 -1.51
C ALA A 40 -9.30 1.54 -2.26
N ILE A 41 -8.85 0.68 -3.20
CA ILE A 41 -9.73 -0.24 -3.92
C ILE A 41 -10.39 -1.23 -2.96
N LEU A 42 -9.61 -1.84 -2.07
CA LEU A 42 -10.14 -2.77 -1.05
C LEU A 42 -11.14 -2.09 -0.12
N PHE A 43 -10.90 -0.83 0.25
CA PHE A 43 -11.84 -0.05 1.05
C PHE A 43 -13.15 0.18 0.30
N VAL A 44 -13.09 0.60 -0.97
CA VAL A 44 -14.29 0.79 -1.80
C VAL A 44 -15.05 -0.53 -1.95
N ILE A 45 -14.36 -1.64 -2.22
CA ILE A 45 -14.98 -2.97 -2.28
C ILE A 45 -15.65 -3.30 -0.94
N GLY A 46 -14.98 -3.06 0.19
CA GLY A 46 -15.55 -3.27 1.52
C GLY A 46 -16.82 -2.44 1.75
N VAL A 47 -16.81 -1.16 1.35
CA VAL A 47 -17.99 -0.28 1.42
C VAL A 47 -19.13 -0.82 0.55
N LEU A 48 -18.85 -1.23 -0.68
CA LEU A 48 -19.85 -1.78 -1.60
C LEU A 48 -20.44 -3.11 -1.09
N LEU A 49 -19.61 -3.98 -0.49
CA LEU A 49 -20.05 -5.25 0.08
C LEU A 49 -20.86 -5.06 1.37
N LEU A 50 -20.51 -4.08 2.21
CA LEU A 50 -21.19 -3.82 3.49
C LEU A 50 -22.47 -2.98 3.32
N TYR A 51 -22.52 -2.10 2.31
CA TYR A 51 -23.65 -1.21 2.07
C TYR A 51 -24.23 -1.31 0.64
N PRO A 52 -24.60 -2.51 0.15
CA PRO A 52 -25.04 -2.70 -1.23
C PRO A 52 -26.41 -2.04 -1.54
N GLY A 53 -27.22 -1.73 -0.52
CA GLY A 53 -28.61 -1.28 -0.68
C GLY A 53 -28.96 0.09 -0.07
N LYS A 54 -27.99 0.85 0.46
CA LYS A 54 -28.23 2.17 1.06
C LYS A 54 -27.98 3.27 0.01
N ARG A 55 -28.83 3.30 -1.01
CA ARG A 55 -28.99 4.46 -1.91
C ARG A 55 -30.10 5.35 -1.39
#